data_AF-A0A925GTV5-F1
#
_entry.id   AF-A0A925GTV5-F1
#
_cell.length_a   1.000
_cell.length_b   1.000
_cell.length_c   1.000
_cell.angle_alpha   90.00
_cell.angle_beta   90.00
_cell.angle_gamma   90.00
#
_symmetry.space_group_name_H-M   'P 1'
#
loop_
_entity.id
_entity.type
_entity.pdbx_description
1 polymer ?
#
loop_
_entity_poly.entity_id
_entity_poly.type
_entity_poly.pdbx_seq_one_letter_code
_entity_poly.pdbx_strand_id
1 'polypeptide(L)'
;MQSFAALTRVSPAAGDESVTLLPVGFANRTSGELERESFPSLLARRAPTLEFLKWFRAYPAPEALSGPEWMELVPPVAEAVADLAWMTKPHRASVERCILDFVQHAFTVLWRPEEHSASNVRETLKGFVIWLESLPDKTVVRFCWDLLSNCRSFTPEPVWWLKHSGRLSGAISYNSLALAVALADEGDAMYWWPPERWSVVYWETGSVPYLELLNHSSYLVRASASFVLGRVFYGVHTETSSGRAASLSSILAIIRDREVITAGVAGPFLQGANWSIEPETWSSFGRDFDIKSWFMETLRDSAREPEAPHLQTLEFYAHELFHSDGNAIRKFLQMGRRELAVMTATEEPEAIPELLPLLREMSMSSDLAVASAIREYLSEEFHHAGLRHLHEPDTDSPD
;
A
#
# COMPACT_ATOMS: atom_id res chain seq x y z
N MET A 1 31.21 -22.80 31.03
CA MET A 1 31.25 -24.17 31.60
C MET A 1 30.19 -24.28 32.67
N GLN A 2 28.99 -24.72 32.31
CA GLN A 2 28.01 -25.29 33.24
C GLN A 2 27.05 -26.12 32.39
N SER A 3 26.89 -27.36 32.84
CA SER A 3 26.24 -28.50 32.20
C SER A 3 24.72 -28.44 32.39
N PHE A 4 23.95 -28.74 31.34
CA PHE A 4 22.56 -29.16 31.50
C PHE A 4 22.24 -30.37 30.62
N ALA A 5 21.48 -31.26 31.24
CA ALA A 5 21.32 -32.67 30.96
C ALA A 5 20.52 -32.99 29.70
N ALA A 6 20.85 -34.14 29.13
CA ALA A 6 20.11 -34.85 28.11
C ALA A 6 18.73 -35.30 28.63
N LEU A 7 17.70 -35.17 27.78
CA LEU A 7 16.45 -35.89 27.92
C LEU A 7 16.15 -36.66 26.63
N THR A 8 15.85 -37.93 26.88
CA THR A 8 15.61 -39.07 26.01
C THR A 8 14.44 -38.90 25.05
N ARG A 9 14.65 -39.29 23.79
CA ARG A 9 13.61 -39.51 22.78
C ARG A 9 12.78 -40.73 23.16
N VAL A 10 11.46 -40.56 23.24
CA VAL A 10 10.49 -41.66 23.18
C VAL A 10 9.89 -41.64 21.77
N SER A 11 10.05 -42.73 21.05
CA SER A 11 9.48 -42.96 19.71
C SER A 11 8.07 -43.53 19.86
N PRO A 12 7.07 -43.09 19.09
CA PRO A 12 5.86 -43.86 18.90
C PRO A 12 5.92 -44.67 17.60
N ALA A 13 5.33 -45.85 17.70
CA ALA A 13 5.23 -46.88 16.67
C ALA A 13 4.36 -46.45 15.49
N ALA A 14 4.69 -47.03 14.33
CA ALA A 14 3.91 -46.95 13.11
C ALA A 14 2.55 -47.66 13.29
N GLY A 15 1.47 -46.95 12.97
CA GLY A 15 0.13 -47.48 12.81
C GLY A 15 -0.48 -46.86 11.55
N ASP A 16 -0.77 -47.72 10.60
CA ASP A 16 -1.32 -47.42 9.28
C ASP A 16 -2.85 -47.36 9.42
N GLU A 17 -3.44 -46.17 9.37
CA GLU A 17 -4.89 -45.99 9.29
C GLU A 17 -5.22 -44.95 8.21
N SER A 18 -5.80 -45.43 7.11
CA SER A 18 -6.44 -44.62 6.08
C SER A 18 -7.69 -43.96 6.66
N VAL A 19 -7.58 -42.69 7.07
CA VAL A 19 -8.71 -41.88 7.51
C VAL A 19 -9.40 -41.27 6.30
N THR A 20 -10.58 -41.76 5.97
CA THR A 20 -11.52 -41.09 5.06
C THR A 20 -12.08 -39.87 5.79
N LEU A 21 -11.67 -38.67 5.37
CA LEU A 21 -12.23 -37.41 5.87
C LEU A 21 -13.69 -37.29 5.39
N LEU A 22 -14.64 -37.41 6.31
CA LEU A 22 -16.02 -36.97 6.10
C LEU A 22 -16.13 -35.47 6.42
N PRO A 23 -17.01 -34.72 5.74
CA PRO A 23 -17.22 -33.30 6.02
C PRO A 23 -17.71 -33.11 7.46
N VAL A 24 -16.98 -32.28 8.22
CA VAL A 24 -17.33 -31.93 9.59
C VAL A 24 -18.53 -31.00 9.54
N GLY A 25 -19.68 -31.48 9.98
CA GLY A 25 -20.86 -30.65 10.16
C GLY A 25 -20.65 -29.66 11.29
N PHE A 26 -20.81 -28.36 10.98
CA PHE A 26 -20.84 -27.24 11.93
C PHE A 26 -21.80 -27.54 13.09
N ALA A 27 -21.28 -27.80 14.29
CA ALA A 27 -22.07 -28.07 15.48
C ALA A 27 -21.96 -26.96 16.52
N ASN A 28 -23.12 -26.38 16.85
CA ASN A 28 -23.47 -25.62 18.06
C ASN A 28 -22.87 -24.21 18.25
N ARG A 29 -23.33 -23.25 17.43
CA ARG A 29 -23.55 -21.86 17.87
C ARG A 29 -25.03 -21.70 18.26
N THR A 30 -25.29 -20.90 19.30
CA THR A 30 -26.61 -20.72 19.93
C THR A 30 -27.71 -20.37 18.93
N SER A 31 -28.84 -21.06 19.06
CA SER A 31 -30.00 -21.15 18.16
C SER A 31 -30.86 -19.89 17.98
N GLY A 32 -30.22 -18.72 17.84
CA GLY A 32 -30.86 -17.45 17.50
C GLY A 32 -30.11 -16.63 16.44
N GLU A 33 -28.93 -17.08 15.99
CA GLU A 33 -28.30 -16.51 14.80
C GLU A 33 -29.03 -17.03 13.57
N LEU A 34 -29.72 -16.14 12.83
CA LEU A 34 -30.14 -16.42 11.46
C LEU A 34 -28.99 -17.14 10.73
N GLU A 35 -29.26 -18.28 10.12
CA GLU A 35 -28.32 -18.98 9.25
C GLU A 35 -27.70 -17.95 8.31
N ARG A 36 -26.43 -17.57 8.57
CA ARG A 36 -25.76 -16.56 7.76
C ARG A 36 -25.58 -17.17 6.39
N GLU A 37 -26.14 -16.50 5.39
CA GLU A 37 -26.00 -16.92 4.00
C GLU A 37 -24.52 -17.07 3.63
N SER A 38 -24.18 -18.17 2.96
CA SER A 38 -22.80 -18.44 2.55
C SER A 38 -22.37 -17.56 1.36
N PHE A 39 -21.07 -17.32 1.20
CA PHE A 39 -20.56 -16.58 0.04
C PHE A 39 -20.93 -17.26 -1.30
N PRO A 40 -20.80 -18.60 -1.45
CA PRO A 40 -21.32 -19.30 -2.63
C PRO A 40 -22.81 -19.09 -2.89
N SER A 41 -23.63 -19.02 -1.85
CA SER A 41 -25.06 -18.75 -1.99
C SER A 41 -25.31 -17.36 -2.58
N LEU A 42 -24.58 -16.34 -2.12
CA LEU A 42 -24.62 -14.98 -2.68
C LEU A 42 -24.24 -14.95 -4.16
N LEU A 43 -23.19 -15.67 -4.55
CA LEU A 43 -22.76 -15.79 -5.95
C LEU A 43 -23.81 -16.49 -6.81
N ALA A 44 -24.35 -17.62 -6.36
CA ALA A 44 -25.31 -18.43 -7.10
C ALA A 44 -26.57 -17.64 -7.48
N ARG A 45 -27.06 -16.77 -6.58
CA ARG A 45 -28.20 -15.90 -6.84
C ARG A 45 -27.85 -14.53 -7.42
N ARG A 46 -26.56 -14.26 -7.69
CA ARG A 46 -26.04 -12.97 -8.17
C ARG A 46 -26.51 -11.80 -7.30
N ALA A 47 -26.27 -11.89 -5.98
CA ALA A 47 -26.69 -10.89 -5.01
C ALA A 47 -26.17 -9.47 -5.36
N PRO A 48 -26.89 -8.38 -5.05
CA PRO A 48 -26.37 -7.03 -5.19
C PRO A 48 -25.04 -6.82 -4.44
N THR A 49 -24.17 -5.95 -4.97
CA THR A 49 -22.84 -5.60 -4.41
C THR A 49 -22.88 -5.32 -2.91
N LEU A 50 -23.90 -4.59 -2.44
CA LEU A 50 -24.05 -4.23 -1.03
C LEU A 50 -24.17 -5.46 -0.11
N GLU A 51 -24.75 -6.56 -0.59
CA GLU A 51 -24.88 -7.80 0.18
C GLU A 51 -23.52 -8.49 0.36
N PHE A 52 -22.68 -8.54 -0.67
CA PHE A 52 -21.31 -9.00 -0.56
C PHE A 52 -20.50 -8.15 0.44
N LEU A 53 -20.60 -6.82 0.34
CA LEU A 53 -19.91 -5.93 1.28
C LEU A 53 -20.37 -6.12 2.72
N LYS A 54 -21.68 -6.34 2.93
CA LYS A 54 -22.22 -6.67 4.25
C LYS A 54 -21.71 -8.03 4.73
N TRP A 55 -21.59 -9.01 3.86
CA TRP A 55 -21.05 -10.33 4.19
C TRP A 55 -19.61 -10.24 4.71
N PHE A 56 -18.74 -9.52 4.01
CA PHE A 56 -17.35 -9.30 4.45
C PHE A 56 -17.27 -8.54 5.77
N ARG A 57 -18.14 -7.54 6.00
CA ARG A 57 -18.21 -6.81 7.28
C ARG A 57 -18.76 -7.64 8.43
N ALA A 58 -19.63 -8.60 8.14
CA ALA A 58 -20.26 -9.45 9.14
C ALA A 58 -19.35 -10.60 9.58
N TYR A 59 -18.32 -10.94 8.78
CA TYR A 59 -17.35 -11.94 9.18
C TYR A 59 -16.55 -11.41 10.37
N PRO A 60 -16.58 -12.12 11.51
CA PRO A 60 -16.10 -11.60 12.79
C PRO A 60 -14.59 -11.33 12.74
N ALA A 61 -14.16 -10.48 13.67
CA ALA A 61 -12.75 -10.33 14.00
C ALA A 61 -12.10 -11.72 14.17
N PRO A 62 -10.83 -11.88 13.75
CA PRO A 62 -10.14 -13.17 13.58
C PRO A 62 -10.14 -14.10 14.80
N GLU A 63 -10.43 -13.56 15.98
CA GLU A 63 -10.55 -14.31 17.24
C GLU A 63 -11.70 -15.34 17.26
N ALA A 64 -12.62 -15.29 16.29
CA ALA A 64 -13.85 -16.10 16.28
C ALA A 64 -13.84 -17.31 15.34
N LEU A 65 -12.74 -17.58 14.63
CA LEU A 65 -12.58 -18.76 13.75
C LEU A 65 -11.33 -19.55 14.11
N SER A 66 -11.46 -20.86 14.14
CA SER A 66 -10.34 -21.80 14.16
C SER A 66 -9.70 -21.95 12.78
N GLY A 67 -8.43 -22.40 12.72
CA GLY A 67 -7.72 -22.68 11.46
C GLY A 67 -8.49 -23.61 10.50
N PRO A 68 -9.13 -24.70 10.98
CA PRO A 68 -9.99 -25.53 10.15
C PRO A 68 -11.21 -24.81 9.57
N GLU A 69 -11.95 -24.03 10.37
CA GLU A 69 -13.12 -23.25 9.89
C GLU A 69 -12.72 -22.27 8.78
N TRP A 70 -11.50 -21.73 8.87
CA TRP A 70 -10.94 -20.86 7.86
C TRP A 70 -10.60 -21.59 6.55
N MET A 71 -10.00 -22.77 6.63
CA MET A 71 -9.67 -23.60 5.46
C MET A 71 -10.90 -24.02 4.66
N GLU A 72 -12.08 -24.09 5.29
CA GLU A 72 -13.34 -24.34 4.59
C GLU A 72 -13.91 -23.09 3.92
N LEU A 73 -13.60 -21.92 4.45
CA LEU A 73 -14.22 -20.65 4.07
C LEU A 73 -13.45 -19.89 2.99
N VAL A 74 -12.13 -19.82 3.09
CA VAL A 74 -11.30 -19.06 2.14
C VAL A 74 -11.39 -19.58 0.72
N PRO A 75 -11.32 -20.90 0.46
CA PRO A 75 -11.27 -21.40 -0.90
C PRO A 75 -12.48 -20.99 -1.75
N PRO A 76 -13.74 -21.16 -1.29
CA PRO A 76 -14.89 -20.75 -2.09
C PRO A 76 -14.97 -19.23 -2.30
N VAL A 77 -14.44 -18.42 -1.37
CA VAL A 77 -14.37 -16.95 -1.54
C VAL A 77 -13.29 -16.56 -2.55
N ALA A 78 -12.15 -17.25 -2.50
CA ALA A 78 -11.00 -16.97 -3.36
C ALA A 78 -11.27 -17.42 -4.82
N GLU A 79 -11.95 -18.56 -5.01
CA GLU A 79 -12.35 -19.06 -6.33
C GLU A 79 -13.42 -18.21 -7.01
N ALA A 80 -14.30 -17.58 -6.20
CA ALA A 80 -15.39 -16.75 -6.69
C ALA A 80 -14.98 -15.60 -7.61
N VAL A 81 -13.73 -15.17 -7.49
CA VAL A 81 -13.19 -14.02 -8.21
C VAL A 81 -13.29 -14.22 -9.74
N ALA A 82 -13.22 -15.47 -10.21
CA ALA A 82 -13.38 -15.82 -11.61
C ALA A 82 -14.83 -15.65 -12.12
N ASP A 83 -15.81 -15.67 -11.21
CA ASP A 83 -17.24 -15.69 -11.52
C ASP A 83 -17.92 -14.32 -11.36
N LEU A 84 -17.15 -13.23 -11.16
CA LEU A 84 -17.70 -11.88 -11.00
C LEU A 84 -17.92 -11.13 -12.32
N ALA A 85 -17.76 -11.81 -13.46
CA ALA A 85 -17.88 -11.21 -14.80
C ALA A 85 -19.24 -10.56 -15.09
N TRP A 86 -20.29 -10.95 -14.38
CA TRP A 86 -21.64 -10.38 -14.52
C TRP A 86 -21.82 -9.02 -13.82
N MET A 87 -20.90 -8.63 -12.92
CA MET A 87 -20.93 -7.32 -12.26
C MET A 87 -20.39 -6.21 -13.17
N THR A 88 -20.88 -4.99 -12.98
CA THR A 88 -20.26 -3.79 -13.58
C THR A 88 -18.84 -3.60 -13.04
N LYS A 89 -17.95 -2.97 -13.81
CA LYS A 89 -16.52 -2.75 -13.44
C LYS A 89 -16.36 -2.14 -12.02
N PRO A 90 -17.10 -1.09 -11.60
CA PRO A 90 -16.94 -0.51 -10.26
C PRO A 90 -17.38 -1.44 -9.12
N HIS A 91 -18.48 -2.16 -9.33
CA HIS A 91 -18.98 -3.13 -8.35
C HIS A 91 -18.07 -4.33 -8.22
N ARG A 92 -17.58 -4.84 -9.36
CA ARG A 92 -16.61 -5.94 -9.42
C ARG A 92 -15.33 -5.59 -8.67
N ALA A 93 -14.73 -4.44 -8.98
CA ALA A 93 -13.52 -3.97 -8.32
C ALA A 93 -13.70 -3.83 -6.79
N SER A 94 -14.88 -3.40 -6.35
CA SER A 94 -15.20 -3.31 -4.91
C SER A 94 -15.23 -4.68 -4.23
N VAL A 95 -15.82 -5.69 -4.88
CA VAL A 95 -15.91 -7.06 -4.34
C VAL A 95 -14.56 -7.77 -4.43
N GLU A 96 -13.83 -7.64 -5.54
CA GLU A 96 -12.47 -8.18 -5.72
C GLU A 96 -11.52 -7.65 -4.65
N ARG A 97 -11.58 -6.35 -4.31
CA ARG A 97 -10.81 -5.78 -3.21
C ARG A 97 -11.15 -6.43 -1.88
N CYS A 98 -12.44 -6.64 -1.57
CA CYS A 98 -12.81 -7.33 -0.34
C CYS A 98 -12.35 -8.80 -0.32
N ILE A 99 -12.34 -9.49 -1.47
CA ILE A 99 -11.76 -10.84 -1.57
C ILE A 99 -10.26 -10.80 -1.29
N LEU A 100 -9.51 -9.86 -1.88
CA LEU A 100 -8.08 -9.68 -1.61
C LEU A 100 -7.82 -9.42 -0.12
N ASP A 101 -8.51 -8.45 0.47
CA ASP A 101 -8.37 -8.11 1.89
C ASP A 101 -8.71 -9.31 2.78
N PHE A 102 -9.78 -10.04 2.42
CA PHE A 102 -10.21 -11.22 3.13
C PHE A 102 -9.15 -12.32 3.09
N VAL A 103 -8.66 -12.70 1.89
CA VAL A 103 -7.60 -13.72 1.71
C VAL A 103 -6.28 -13.27 2.33
N GLN A 104 -5.94 -11.99 2.27
CA GLN A 104 -4.75 -11.45 2.91
C GLN A 104 -4.83 -11.58 4.43
N HIS A 105 -5.89 -11.08 5.04
CA HIS A 105 -6.12 -11.13 6.49
C HIS A 105 -6.06 -12.56 7.04
N ALA A 106 -6.69 -13.43 6.29
CA ALA A 106 -6.72 -14.87 6.41
C ALA A 106 -5.29 -15.47 6.50
N PHE A 107 -4.35 -15.06 5.65
CA PHE A 107 -2.95 -15.47 5.74
C PHE A 107 -2.13 -14.77 6.83
N THR A 108 -2.46 -13.53 7.18
CA THR A 108 -1.65 -12.77 8.15
C THR A 108 -2.00 -13.06 9.60
N VAL A 109 -3.27 -13.42 9.88
CA VAL A 109 -3.74 -13.60 11.26
C VAL A 109 -4.03 -15.06 11.61
N LEU A 110 -4.56 -15.83 10.66
CA LEU A 110 -5.12 -17.15 10.96
C LEU A 110 -4.23 -18.31 10.50
N TRP A 111 -3.35 -18.06 9.53
CA TRP A 111 -2.51 -19.09 8.95
C TRP A 111 -1.37 -19.53 9.87
N ARG A 112 -1.33 -20.84 10.14
CA ARG A 112 -0.25 -21.50 10.88
C ARG A 112 0.38 -22.59 10.02
N PRO A 113 1.65 -22.45 9.59
CA PRO A 113 2.32 -23.44 8.75
C PRO A 113 2.38 -24.84 9.37
N GLU A 114 2.35 -24.93 10.70
CA GLU A 114 2.42 -26.21 11.40
C GLU A 114 1.10 -27.00 11.31
N GLU A 115 -0.02 -26.31 11.11
CA GLU A 115 -1.37 -26.91 11.11
C GLU A 115 -1.79 -27.37 9.70
N HIS A 116 -1.09 -26.93 8.66
CA HIS A 116 -1.51 -27.14 7.29
C HIS A 116 -0.32 -27.33 6.33
N SER A 117 -0.39 -28.35 5.47
CA SER A 117 0.66 -28.60 4.49
C SER A 117 0.64 -27.56 3.37
N ALA A 118 1.81 -27.08 2.97
CA ALA A 118 2.00 -26.20 1.82
C ALA A 118 1.30 -26.71 0.55
N SER A 119 1.34 -28.03 0.32
CA SER A 119 0.70 -28.67 -0.83
C SER A 119 -0.82 -28.51 -0.84
N ASN A 120 -1.48 -28.62 0.33
CA ASN A 120 -2.92 -28.46 0.42
C ASN A 120 -3.32 -27.02 0.09
N VAL A 121 -2.62 -26.03 0.66
CA VAL A 121 -2.89 -24.61 0.37
C VAL A 121 -2.78 -24.30 -1.11
N ARG A 122 -1.72 -24.81 -1.75
CA ARG A 122 -1.48 -24.57 -3.18
C ARG A 122 -2.63 -25.11 -4.00
N GLU A 123 -3.03 -26.35 -3.76
CA GLU A 123 -4.14 -26.94 -4.52
C GLU A 123 -5.42 -26.15 -4.31
N THR A 124 -5.71 -25.81 -3.05
CA THR A 124 -6.89 -25.09 -2.63
C THR A 124 -6.96 -23.64 -3.15
N LEU A 125 -5.84 -22.95 -3.33
CA LEU A 125 -5.80 -21.55 -3.77
C LEU A 125 -5.31 -21.36 -5.21
N LYS A 126 -5.10 -22.44 -5.95
CA LYS A 126 -4.57 -22.40 -7.31
C LYS A 126 -5.33 -21.44 -8.21
N GLY A 127 -6.67 -21.49 -8.21
CA GLY A 127 -7.51 -20.60 -9.02
C GLY A 127 -7.31 -19.12 -8.67
N PHE A 128 -7.26 -18.82 -7.37
CA PHE A 128 -7.01 -17.47 -6.87
C PHE A 128 -5.63 -16.94 -7.24
N VAL A 129 -4.58 -17.76 -7.11
CA VAL A 129 -3.22 -17.31 -7.46
C VAL A 129 -3.09 -17.07 -8.96
N ILE A 130 -3.68 -17.92 -9.81
CA ILE A 130 -3.72 -17.70 -11.27
C ILE A 130 -4.44 -16.38 -11.60
N TRP A 131 -5.54 -16.09 -10.91
CA TRP A 131 -6.20 -14.79 -11.06
C TRP A 131 -5.31 -13.63 -10.60
N LEU A 132 -4.69 -13.74 -9.41
CA LEU A 132 -3.78 -12.73 -8.87
C LEU A 132 -2.60 -12.46 -9.80
N GLU A 133 -2.05 -13.48 -10.45
CA GLU A 133 -0.99 -13.36 -11.46
C GLU A 133 -1.39 -12.44 -12.63
N SER A 134 -2.66 -12.46 -13.01
CA SER A 134 -3.21 -11.64 -14.10
C SER A 134 -3.45 -10.18 -13.71
N LEU A 135 -3.39 -9.84 -12.42
CA LEU A 135 -3.66 -8.48 -11.95
C LEU A 135 -2.50 -7.52 -12.23
N PRO A 136 -2.78 -6.20 -12.30
CA PRO A 136 -1.75 -5.17 -12.44
C PRO A 136 -0.71 -5.24 -11.31
N ASP A 137 0.53 -4.82 -11.62
CA ASP A 137 1.65 -4.82 -10.67
C ASP A 137 1.30 -4.17 -9.34
N LYS A 138 0.63 -3.02 -9.33
CA LYS A 138 0.23 -2.32 -8.10
C LYS A 138 -0.57 -3.20 -7.13
N THR A 139 -1.49 -4.02 -7.66
CA THR A 139 -2.33 -4.90 -6.85
C THR A 139 -1.53 -6.09 -6.34
N VAL A 140 -0.72 -6.72 -7.19
CA VAL A 140 0.14 -7.85 -6.81
C VAL A 140 1.18 -7.43 -5.77
N VAL A 141 1.84 -6.29 -5.99
CA VAL A 141 2.82 -5.69 -5.09
C VAL A 141 2.21 -5.41 -3.73
N ARG A 142 1.04 -4.74 -3.68
CA ARG A 142 0.39 -4.42 -2.40
C ARG A 142 0.00 -5.67 -1.62
N PHE A 143 -0.61 -6.65 -2.28
CA PHE A 143 -0.96 -7.93 -1.65
C PHE A 143 0.28 -8.66 -1.12
N CYS A 144 1.34 -8.76 -1.92
CA CYS A 144 2.58 -9.42 -1.49
C CYS A 144 3.28 -8.67 -0.36
N TRP A 145 3.30 -7.34 -0.43
CA TRP A 145 3.87 -6.48 0.60
C TRP A 145 3.20 -6.73 1.95
N ASP A 146 1.88 -6.65 2.00
CA ASP A 146 1.13 -6.81 3.24
C ASP A 146 1.31 -8.21 3.86
N LEU A 147 1.38 -9.25 3.02
CA LEU A 147 1.69 -10.60 3.47
C LEU A 147 3.10 -10.72 4.06
N LEU A 148 4.11 -10.12 3.40
CA LEU A 148 5.50 -10.16 3.87
C LEU A 148 5.71 -9.31 5.14
N SER A 149 5.03 -8.18 5.28
CA SER A 149 5.11 -7.33 6.48
C SER A 149 4.62 -8.05 7.73
N ASN A 150 3.62 -8.94 7.60
CA ASN A 150 3.04 -9.68 8.72
C ASN A 150 3.70 -11.04 8.98
N CYS A 151 4.39 -11.62 8.00
CA CYS A 151 4.95 -12.96 8.09
C CYS A 151 6.46 -12.99 7.80
N ARG A 152 7.27 -12.92 8.86
CA ARG A 152 8.74 -12.87 8.74
C ARG A 152 9.43 -14.22 8.82
N SER A 153 8.76 -15.24 9.36
CA SER A 153 9.36 -16.55 9.64
C SER A 153 9.35 -17.50 8.43
N PHE A 154 8.48 -17.29 7.45
CA PHE A 154 8.37 -18.09 6.24
C PHE A 154 7.77 -17.26 5.10
N THR A 155 7.93 -17.70 3.86
CA THR A 155 7.28 -17.07 2.70
C THR A 155 5.83 -17.57 2.60
N PRO A 156 4.81 -16.70 2.66
CA PRO A 156 3.42 -17.11 2.47
C PRO A 156 3.20 -17.78 1.11
N GLU A 157 2.37 -18.82 1.05
CA GLU A 157 2.20 -19.66 -0.15
C GLU A 157 1.82 -18.88 -1.43
N PRO A 158 0.90 -17.88 -1.40
CA PRO A 158 0.65 -17.05 -2.58
C PRO A 158 1.91 -16.32 -3.08
N VAL A 159 2.70 -15.76 -2.17
CA VAL A 159 3.96 -15.06 -2.52
C VAL A 159 5.00 -16.04 -3.06
N TRP A 160 5.10 -17.23 -2.44
CA TRP A 160 5.98 -18.29 -2.90
C TRP A 160 5.64 -18.71 -4.33
N TRP A 161 4.35 -18.88 -4.64
CA TRP A 161 3.91 -19.22 -5.98
C TRP A 161 4.27 -18.14 -6.99
N LEU A 162 3.89 -16.88 -6.73
CA LEU A 162 4.15 -15.74 -7.62
C LEU A 162 5.66 -15.56 -7.90
N LYS A 163 6.52 -15.91 -6.93
CA LYS A 163 7.96 -15.98 -7.12
C LYS A 163 8.36 -17.05 -8.13
N HIS A 164 7.82 -18.25 -8.03
CA HIS A 164 8.21 -19.39 -8.88
C HIS A 164 7.55 -19.40 -10.25
N SER A 165 6.40 -18.74 -10.43
CA SER A 165 5.80 -18.52 -11.76
C SER A 165 6.52 -17.44 -12.57
N GLY A 166 7.45 -16.69 -11.95
CA GLY A 166 8.17 -15.59 -12.57
C GLY A 166 7.41 -14.25 -12.52
N ARG A 167 6.21 -14.21 -11.93
CA ARG A 167 5.42 -13.00 -11.77
C ARG A 167 6.13 -11.94 -10.94
N LEU A 168 6.82 -12.34 -9.86
CA LEU A 168 7.68 -11.46 -9.05
C LEU A 168 9.11 -11.42 -9.63
N SER A 169 9.30 -10.63 -10.68
CA SER A 169 10.59 -10.43 -11.36
C SER A 169 10.90 -8.94 -11.59
N GLY A 170 12.13 -8.65 -12.04
CA GLY A 170 12.56 -7.28 -12.35
C GLY A 170 12.42 -6.30 -11.17
N ALA A 171 11.75 -5.18 -11.40
CA ALA A 171 11.57 -4.12 -10.40
C ALA A 171 10.72 -4.56 -9.20
N ILE A 172 9.89 -5.60 -9.33
CA ILE A 172 9.04 -6.13 -8.25
C ILE A 172 9.44 -7.56 -7.86
N SER A 173 10.72 -7.91 -8.06
CA SER A 173 11.22 -9.24 -7.70
C SER A 173 10.96 -9.57 -6.23
N TYR A 174 10.84 -10.86 -5.90
CA TYR A 174 10.68 -11.30 -4.50
C TYR A 174 11.75 -10.71 -3.58
N ASN A 175 13.02 -10.68 -4.01
CA ASN A 175 14.12 -10.14 -3.22
C ASN A 175 13.99 -8.63 -3.03
N SER A 176 13.54 -7.91 -4.07
CA SER A 176 13.28 -6.47 -4.00
C SER A 176 12.13 -6.15 -3.03
N LEU A 177 11.02 -6.90 -3.13
CA LEU A 177 9.88 -6.77 -2.22
C LEU A 177 10.28 -7.05 -0.77
N ALA A 178 10.97 -8.16 -0.52
CA ALA A 178 11.40 -8.53 0.83
C ALA A 178 12.37 -7.49 1.43
N LEU A 179 13.31 -6.98 0.63
CA LEU A 179 14.22 -5.92 1.08
C LEU A 179 13.47 -4.61 1.35
N ALA A 180 12.54 -4.23 0.48
CA ALA A 180 11.73 -3.02 0.65
C ALA A 180 10.88 -3.07 1.93
N VAL A 181 10.21 -4.19 2.18
CA VAL A 181 9.46 -4.43 3.43
C VAL A 181 10.37 -4.31 4.65
N ALA A 182 11.55 -4.94 4.63
CA ALA A 182 12.50 -4.86 5.74
C ALA A 182 13.00 -3.44 6.02
N LEU A 183 13.21 -2.64 4.96
CA LEU A 183 13.59 -1.23 5.07
C LEU A 183 12.44 -0.40 5.65
N ALA A 184 11.22 -0.56 5.14
CA ALA A 184 10.05 0.15 5.68
C ALA A 184 9.84 -0.16 7.17
N ASP A 185 9.93 -1.44 7.55
CA ASP A 185 9.87 -1.88 8.95
C ASP A 185 10.97 -1.25 9.81
N GLU A 186 12.19 -1.10 9.27
CA GLU A 186 13.28 -0.40 9.95
C GLU A 186 12.95 1.09 10.15
N GLY A 187 12.43 1.76 9.12
CA GLY A 187 12.02 3.18 9.21
C GLY A 187 10.87 3.41 10.19
N ASP A 188 9.92 2.48 10.27
CA ASP A 188 8.85 2.52 11.26
C ASP A 188 9.39 2.25 12.67
N ALA A 189 10.34 1.33 12.83
CA ALA A 189 11.00 1.12 14.10
C ALA A 189 11.77 2.36 14.57
N MET A 190 12.43 3.08 13.64
CA MET A 190 13.16 4.32 13.94
C MET A 190 12.27 5.40 14.55
N TYR A 191 11.01 5.50 14.14
CA TYR A 191 10.06 6.44 14.73
C TYR A 191 9.89 6.25 16.24
N TRP A 192 10.03 5.00 16.71
CA TRP A 192 9.90 4.65 18.13
C TRP A 192 11.24 4.53 18.87
N TRP A 193 12.36 4.94 18.24
CA TRP A 193 13.65 4.88 18.91
C TRP A 193 13.73 5.87 20.07
N PRO A 194 14.30 5.46 21.21
CA PRO A 194 14.52 6.38 22.31
C PRO A 194 15.62 7.39 21.95
N PRO A 195 15.60 8.63 22.49
CA PRO A 195 16.58 9.67 22.17
C PRO A 195 18.05 9.26 22.36
N GLU A 196 18.33 8.38 23.32
CA GLU A 196 19.69 7.87 23.57
C GLU A 196 20.23 7.09 22.36
N ARG A 197 19.35 6.41 21.60
CA ARG A 197 19.75 5.71 20.39
C ARG A 197 20.15 6.70 19.29
N TRP A 198 19.43 7.81 19.15
CA TRP A 198 19.80 8.87 18.20
C TRP A 198 21.13 9.53 18.53
N SER A 199 21.49 9.63 19.82
CA SER A 199 22.75 10.24 20.26
C SER A 199 24.02 9.57 19.71
N VAL A 200 23.94 8.30 19.29
CA VAL A 200 25.05 7.53 18.72
C VAL A 200 24.94 7.35 17.21
N VAL A 201 23.90 7.87 16.57
CA VAL A 201 23.73 7.84 15.11
C VAL A 201 24.43 9.04 14.51
N TYR A 202 25.41 8.79 13.64
CA TYR A 202 26.07 9.81 12.83
C TYR A 202 25.53 9.80 11.42
N TRP A 203 25.17 10.98 10.90
CA TRP A 203 24.66 11.12 9.54
C TRP A 203 25.62 10.52 8.51
N GLU A 204 26.92 10.81 8.63
CA GLU A 204 27.94 10.44 7.64
C GLU A 204 28.12 8.93 7.49
N THR A 205 27.80 8.15 8.52
CA THR A 205 27.90 6.69 8.47
C THR A 205 26.53 6.03 8.39
N GLY A 206 25.53 6.58 9.07
CA GLY A 206 24.18 6.03 9.14
C GLY A 206 23.37 6.22 7.85
N SER A 207 23.66 7.26 7.08
CA SER A 207 22.96 7.52 5.81
C SER A 207 23.49 6.68 4.64
N VAL A 208 24.74 6.21 4.70
CA VAL A 208 25.45 5.59 3.55
C VAL A 208 24.71 4.41 2.96
N PRO A 209 24.25 3.41 3.74
CA PRO A 209 23.54 2.26 3.16
C PRO A 209 22.29 2.65 2.38
N TYR A 210 21.54 3.65 2.88
CA TYR A 210 20.31 4.10 2.24
C TYR A 210 20.57 4.96 1.01
N LEU A 211 21.60 5.82 1.05
CA LEU A 211 22.04 6.60 -0.11
C LEU A 211 22.50 5.71 -1.27
N GLU A 212 23.18 4.60 -0.98
CA GLU A 212 23.55 3.60 -2.00
C GLU A 212 22.30 2.95 -2.63
N LEU A 213 21.33 2.57 -1.78
CA LEU A 213 20.09 1.94 -2.21
C LEU A 213 19.16 2.86 -3.01
N LEU A 214 19.36 4.18 -3.00
CA LEU A 214 18.67 5.09 -3.93
C LEU A 214 18.98 4.81 -5.40
N ASN A 215 20.06 4.07 -5.71
CA ASN A 215 20.39 3.64 -7.08
C ASN A 215 19.85 2.25 -7.42
N HIS A 216 19.09 1.62 -6.52
CA HIS A 216 18.59 0.28 -6.74
C HIS A 216 17.60 0.24 -7.92
N SER A 217 17.61 -0.85 -8.71
CA SER A 217 16.77 -0.98 -9.90
C SER A 217 15.27 -1.04 -9.58
N SER A 218 14.91 -1.65 -8.45
CA SER A 218 13.54 -1.65 -7.92
C SER A 218 13.15 -0.32 -7.31
N TYR A 219 12.01 0.22 -7.76
CA TYR A 219 11.42 1.42 -7.18
C TYR A 219 10.96 1.22 -5.73
N LEU A 220 10.56 -0.01 -5.35
CA LEU A 220 10.14 -0.35 -3.99
C LEU A 220 11.30 -0.17 -2.99
N VAL A 221 12.48 -0.65 -3.38
CA VAL A 221 13.69 -0.53 -2.56
C VAL A 221 14.12 0.94 -2.47
N ARG A 222 14.09 1.69 -3.59
CA ARG A 222 14.40 3.12 -3.57
C ARG A 222 13.45 3.91 -2.66
N ALA A 223 12.14 3.69 -2.79
CA ALA A 223 11.14 4.34 -1.96
C ALA A 223 11.37 4.05 -0.46
N SER A 224 11.56 2.78 -0.11
CA SER A 224 11.75 2.36 1.29
C SER A 224 13.08 2.88 1.86
N ALA A 225 14.17 2.81 1.09
CA ALA A 225 15.46 3.37 1.49
C ALA A 225 15.36 4.89 1.68
N SER A 226 14.63 5.58 0.81
CA SER A 226 14.40 7.02 0.92
C SER A 226 13.59 7.39 2.16
N PHE A 227 12.56 6.60 2.48
CA PHE A 227 11.82 6.72 3.74
C PHE A 227 12.72 6.57 4.97
N VAL A 228 13.56 5.53 5.01
CA VAL A 228 14.51 5.35 6.12
C VAL A 228 15.53 6.49 6.18
N LEU A 229 16.02 6.96 5.03
CA LEU A 229 16.94 8.09 4.96
C LEU A 229 16.29 9.37 5.53
N GLY A 230 15.01 9.60 5.25
CA GLY A 230 14.23 10.68 5.86
C GLY A 230 14.14 10.55 7.37
N ARG A 231 13.89 9.34 7.90
CA ARG A 231 13.88 9.06 9.34
C ARG A 231 15.22 9.34 10.00
N VAL A 232 16.32 8.92 9.38
CA VAL A 232 17.68 9.20 9.87
C VAL A 232 17.95 10.70 9.86
N PHE A 233 17.58 11.41 8.79
CA PHE A 233 17.74 12.86 8.71
C PHE A 233 16.98 13.56 9.83
N TYR A 234 15.69 13.23 10.00
CA TYR A 234 14.84 13.81 11.04
C TYR A 234 15.41 13.54 12.44
N GLY A 235 15.65 12.27 12.79
CA GLY A 235 16.13 11.89 14.11
C GLY A 235 17.48 12.53 14.46
N VAL A 236 18.45 12.56 13.54
CA VAL A 236 19.74 13.22 13.81
C VAL A 236 19.56 14.73 13.99
N HIS A 237 18.65 15.36 13.25
CA HIS A 237 18.45 16.81 13.30
C HIS A 237 17.64 17.26 14.53
N THR A 238 16.60 16.52 14.91
CA THR A 238 15.71 16.91 16.02
C THR A 238 16.16 16.38 17.37
N GLU A 239 16.69 15.15 17.42
CA GLU A 239 16.99 14.47 18.69
C GLU A 239 18.43 14.66 19.15
N THR A 240 19.34 15.14 18.29
CA THR A 240 20.74 15.36 18.66
C THR A 240 21.11 16.84 18.70
N SER A 241 21.74 17.28 19.79
CA SER A 241 22.30 18.64 19.91
C SER A 241 23.57 18.85 19.06
N SER A 242 23.95 17.86 18.25
CA SER A 242 25.30 17.73 17.71
C SER A 242 25.52 18.45 16.38
N GLY A 243 24.45 18.84 15.67
CA GLY A 243 24.54 19.61 14.42
C GLY A 243 25.28 18.90 13.27
N ARG A 244 25.30 17.56 13.28
CA ARG A 244 26.07 16.74 12.31
C ARG A 244 25.31 16.32 11.06
N ALA A 245 24.01 16.62 10.96
CA ALA A 245 23.27 16.34 9.73
C ALA A 245 23.70 17.30 8.60
N ALA A 246 23.60 16.86 7.35
CA ALA A 246 23.67 17.75 6.20
C ALA A 246 22.61 18.87 6.33
N SER A 247 22.85 20.04 5.71
CA SER A 247 21.83 21.07 5.65
C SER A 247 20.60 20.57 4.88
N LEU A 248 19.42 21.11 5.22
CA LEU A 248 18.19 20.77 4.50
C LEU A 248 18.33 20.97 2.98
N SER A 249 18.87 22.12 2.58
CA SER A 249 19.09 22.44 1.18
C SER A 249 19.99 21.42 0.48
N SER A 250 21.01 20.92 1.18
CA SER A 250 21.94 19.92 0.64
C SER A 250 21.25 18.57 0.45
N ILE A 251 20.46 18.13 1.44
CA ILE A 251 19.77 16.83 1.32
C ILE A 251 18.65 16.88 0.28
N LEU A 252 17.86 17.95 0.23
CA LEU A 252 16.80 18.09 -0.78
C LEU A 252 17.35 18.26 -2.20
N ALA A 253 18.56 18.80 -2.37
CA ALA A 253 19.26 18.76 -3.66
C ALA A 253 19.59 17.32 -4.06
N ILE A 254 20.16 16.52 -3.16
CA ILE A 254 20.45 15.09 -3.41
C ILE A 254 19.16 14.34 -3.77
N ILE A 255 18.07 14.55 -3.01
CA ILE A 255 16.79 13.88 -3.24
C ILE A 255 16.21 14.28 -4.60
N ARG A 256 16.20 15.56 -4.95
CA ARG A 256 15.74 16.03 -6.27
C ARG A 256 16.57 15.43 -7.39
N ASP A 257 17.90 15.46 -7.28
CA ASP A 257 18.79 14.91 -8.31
C ASP A 257 18.51 13.41 -8.54
N ARG A 258 18.14 12.67 -7.49
CA ARG A 258 17.71 11.26 -7.62
C ARG A 258 16.31 11.12 -8.22
N GLU A 259 15.36 11.92 -7.78
CA GLU A 259 13.97 11.90 -8.25
C GLU A 259 13.87 12.16 -9.76
N VAL A 260 14.68 13.09 -10.27
CA VAL A 260 14.78 13.41 -11.71
C VAL A 260 15.29 12.22 -12.54
N ILE A 261 16.20 11.41 -11.99
CA ILE A 261 16.77 10.25 -12.70
C ILE A 261 15.83 9.04 -12.59
N THR A 262 15.32 8.77 -11.40
CA THR A 262 14.43 7.64 -11.10
C THR A 262 13.39 8.04 -10.06
N ALA A 263 12.16 8.25 -10.51
CA ALA A 263 11.07 8.64 -9.64
C ALA A 263 10.78 7.61 -8.53
N GLY A 264 10.19 8.09 -7.44
CA GLY A 264 9.79 7.31 -6.26
C GLY A 264 10.76 7.44 -5.09
N VAL A 265 11.41 8.59 -4.95
CA VAL A 265 12.39 8.91 -3.90
C VAL A 265 11.92 10.09 -3.07
N ALA A 266 11.43 11.16 -3.70
CA ALA A 266 11.15 12.42 -3.03
C ALA A 266 9.98 12.33 -2.05
N GLY A 267 8.84 11.76 -2.45
CA GLY A 267 7.71 11.54 -1.55
C GLY A 267 8.08 10.73 -0.31
N PRO A 268 8.64 9.51 -0.47
CA PRO A 268 9.00 8.68 0.66
C PRO A 268 10.02 9.35 1.59
N PHE A 269 10.97 10.13 1.07
CA PHE A 269 11.88 10.91 1.92
C PHE A 269 11.13 11.88 2.83
N LEU A 270 10.20 12.66 2.26
CA LEU A 270 9.40 13.63 3.02
C LEU A 270 8.57 12.94 4.10
N GLN A 271 7.99 11.78 3.79
CA GLN A 271 7.28 10.97 4.79
C GLN A 271 8.19 10.55 5.93
N GLY A 272 9.37 10.03 5.62
CA GLY A 272 10.34 9.60 6.62
C GLY A 272 10.84 10.76 7.47
N ALA A 273 11.05 11.90 6.82
CA ALA A 273 11.47 13.15 7.46
C ALA A 273 10.35 13.82 8.26
N ASN A 274 9.19 13.15 8.42
CA ASN A 274 8.02 13.65 9.11
C ASN A 274 7.61 15.04 8.62
N TRP A 275 7.60 15.22 7.30
CA TRP A 275 7.22 16.50 6.72
C TRP A 275 5.79 16.83 7.16
N SER A 276 5.67 17.97 7.85
CA SER A 276 4.40 18.62 8.15
C SER A 276 4.23 19.84 7.23
N ILE A 277 2.99 20.05 6.76
CA ILE A 277 2.57 21.23 6.00
C ILE A 277 2.64 22.49 6.88
N GLU A 278 2.70 22.33 8.21
CA GLU A 278 2.77 23.45 9.15
C GLU A 278 4.06 24.26 8.94
N PRO A 279 3.96 25.55 8.53
CA PRO A 279 5.10 26.39 8.15
C PRO A 279 6.19 26.50 9.22
N GLU A 280 5.81 26.34 10.49
CA GLU A 280 6.68 26.42 11.66
C GLU A 280 7.68 25.27 11.73
N THR A 281 7.31 24.10 11.20
CA THR A 281 8.15 22.90 11.26
C THR A 281 9.41 23.09 10.43
N TRP A 282 9.29 23.63 9.20
CA TRP A 282 10.43 23.75 8.28
C TRP A 282 11.08 25.13 8.16
N SER A 283 10.38 26.19 8.56
CA SER A 283 11.04 27.49 8.74
C SER A 283 12.17 27.46 9.78
N SER A 284 12.15 26.46 10.68
CA SER A 284 13.24 26.17 11.63
C SER A 284 14.51 25.58 10.97
N PHE A 285 14.37 24.82 9.87
CA PHE A 285 15.49 24.14 9.20
C PHE A 285 16.26 25.03 8.21
N GLY A 286 15.76 26.22 7.90
CA GLY A 286 16.47 27.23 7.12
C GLY A 286 15.55 28.30 6.55
N ARG A 287 15.76 29.57 6.94
CA ARG A 287 14.99 30.72 6.44
C ARG A 287 15.20 31.01 4.94
N ASP A 288 16.25 30.42 4.36
CA ASP A 288 16.71 30.73 3.00
C ASP A 288 16.34 29.67 1.96
N PHE A 289 15.51 28.67 2.30
CA PHE A 289 15.11 27.61 1.37
C PHE A 289 13.65 27.79 0.91
N ASP A 290 13.46 28.01 -0.39
CA ASP A 290 12.14 28.08 -1.01
C ASP A 290 11.61 26.67 -1.33
N ILE A 291 10.91 26.08 -0.35
CA ILE A 291 10.32 24.75 -0.49
C ILE A 291 9.30 24.68 -1.63
N LYS A 292 8.52 25.73 -1.87
CA LYS A 292 7.50 25.73 -2.94
C LYS A 292 8.18 25.68 -4.31
N SER A 293 9.24 26.46 -4.51
CA SER A 293 10.03 26.38 -5.75
C SER A 293 10.66 24.99 -5.91
N TRP A 294 11.21 24.41 -4.84
CA TRP A 294 11.77 23.05 -4.90
C TRP A 294 10.74 21.99 -5.34
N PHE A 295 9.51 22.01 -4.80
CA PHE A 295 8.44 21.11 -5.23
C PHE A 295 8.12 21.29 -6.72
N MET A 296 7.93 22.55 -7.16
CA MET A 296 7.55 22.86 -8.54
C MET A 296 8.64 22.49 -9.54
N GLU A 297 9.91 22.64 -9.18
CA GLU A 297 11.04 22.22 -10.02
C GLU A 297 11.17 20.69 -10.05
N THR A 298 11.08 20.04 -8.89
CA THR A 298 11.18 18.57 -8.81
C THR A 298 10.06 17.90 -9.59
N LEU A 299 8.80 18.36 -9.46
CA LEU A 299 7.67 17.84 -10.24
C LEU A 299 7.78 18.14 -11.73
N ARG A 300 8.41 19.25 -12.13
CA ARG A 300 8.60 19.56 -13.55
C ARG A 300 9.58 18.60 -14.21
N ASP A 301 10.64 18.24 -13.50
CA ASP A 301 11.79 17.56 -14.07
C ASP A 301 11.76 16.04 -13.83
N SER A 302 10.90 15.55 -12.93
CA SER A 302 10.73 14.12 -12.63
C SER A 302 9.60 13.48 -13.43
N ALA A 303 9.67 12.15 -13.55
CA ALA A 303 8.52 11.36 -13.99
C ALA A 303 7.43 11.30 -12.89
N ARG A 304 6.33 10.59 -13.15
CA ARG A 304 5.37 10.26 -12.10
C ARG A 304 5.94 9.17 -11.20
N GLU A 305 5.84 9.36 -9.88
CA GLU A 305 6.31 8.36 -8.92
C GLU A 305 5.47 7.08 -9.02
N PRO A 306 6.10 5.90 -9.06
CA PRO A 306 5.38 4.63 -8.96
C PRO A 306 4.84 4.45 -7.54
N GLU A 307 3.64 3.85 -7.43
CA GLU A 307 3.02 3.55 -6.14
C GLU A 307 3.82 2.47 -5.38
N ALA A 308 4.34 2.82 -4.20
CA ALA A 308 4.91 1.89 -3.24
C ALA A 308 3.94 1.74 -2.04
N PRO A 309 3.58 0.51 -1.62
CA PRO A 309 2.63 0.32 -0.53
C PRO A 309 3.04 1.06 0.74
N HIS A 310 2.08 1.75 1.36
CA HIS A 310 2.23 2.51 2.62
C HIS A 310 3.21 3.69 2.58
N LEU A 311 3.76 4.00 1.41
CA LEU A 311 4.64 5.14 1.21
C LEU A 311 3.97 6.22 0.37
N GLN A 312 4.06 7.46 0.81
CA GLN A 312 3.44 8.62 0.16
C GLN A 312 4.31 9.13 -0.98
N THR A 313 3.64 9.61 -2.03
CA THR A 313 4.32 10.16 -3.20
C THR A 313 4.62 11.65 -3.04
N LEU A 314 5.49 12.21 -3.87
CA LEU A 314 5.71 13.64 -3.95
C LEU A 314 4.42 14.38 -4.34
N GLU A 315 3.58 13.76 -5.17
CA GLU A 315 2.27 14.29 -5.55
C GLU A 315 1.30 14.35 -4.35
N PHE A 316 1.42 13.43 -3.38
CA PHE A 316 0.70 13.53 -2.11
C PHE A 316 1.09 14.83 -1.39
N TYR A 317 2.37 15.07 -1.15
CA TYR A 317 2.77 16.30 -0.45
C TYR A 317 2.52 17.58 -1.25
N ALA A 318 2.56 17.49 -2.58
CA ALA A 318 2.28 18.63 -3.44
C ALA A 318 0.80 19.05 -3.38
N HIS A 319 -0.16 18.13 -3.38
CA HIS A 319 -1.57 18.55 -3.31
C HIS A 319 -1.87 19.21 -1.97
N GLU A 320 -1.34 18.67 -0.87
CA GLU A 320 -1.48 19.27 0.44
C GLU A 320 -0.84 20.67 0.51
N LEU A 321 0.35 20.85 -0.06
CA LEU A 321 1.05 22.13 -0.02
C LEU A 321 0.38 23.23 -0.88
N PHE A 322 -0.28 22.83 -1.97
CA PHE A 322 -0.78 23.75 -2.99
C PHE A 322 -2.30 23.78 -3.15
N HIS A 323 -3.07 23.14 -2.24
CA HIS A 323 -4.53 23.02 -2.32
C HIS A 323 -5.27 24.35 -2.51
N SER A 324 -4.70 25.46 -2.03
CA SER A 324 -5.25 26.82 -2.16
C SER A 324 -4.53 27.72 -3.19
N ASP A 325 -3.54 27.21 -3.93
CA ASP A 325 -2.73 27.98 -4.87
C ASP A 325 -3.16 27.72 -6.33
N GLY A 326 -4.06 28.58 -6.83
CA GLY A 326 -4.55 28.48 -8.20
C GLY A 326 -3.47 28.63 -9.29
N ASN A 327 -2.34 29.26 -9.00
CA ASN A 327 -1.23 29.34 -9.96
C ASN A 327 -0.43 28.04 -10.00
N ALA A 328 -0.23 27.38 -8.87
CA ALA A 328 0.38 26.06 -8.81
C ALA A 328 -0.48 25.01 -9.53
N ILE A 329 -1.80 25.02 -9.30
CA ILE A 329 -2.75 24.11 -9.98
C ILE A 329 -2.68 24.28 -11.52
N ARG A 330 -2.66 25.51 -12.03
CA ARG A 330 -2.47 25.76 -13.47
C ARG A 330 -1.14 25.20 -13.99
N LYS A 331 -0.06 25.34 -13.20
CA LYS A 331 1.24 24.78 -13.56
C LYS A 331 1.22 23.25 -13.58
N PHE A 332 0.49 22.58 -12.68
CA PHE A 332 0.30 21.12 -12.74
C PHE A 332 -0.39 20.68 -14.04
N LEU A 333 -1.43 21.39 -14.48
CA LEU A 333 -2.07 21.16 -15.78
C LEU A 333 -1.08 21.34 -16.95
N GLN A 334 -0.27 22.40 -16.91
CA GLN A 334 0.75 22.67 -17.93
C GLN A 334 1.85 21.59 -17.99
N MET A 335 2.17 20.97 -16.85
CA MET A 335 3.11 19.84 -16.77
C MET A 335 2.48 18.51 -17.22
N GLY A 336 1.19 18.47 -17.54
CA GLY A 336 0.46 17.24 -17.84
C GLY A 336 0.09 16.41 -16.60
N ARG A 337 0.31 16.94 -15.38
CA ARG A 337 -0.04 16.29 -14.11
C ARG A 337 -1.50 16.54 -13.74
N ARG A 338 -2.41 16.06 -14.60
CA ARG A 338 -3.86 16.34 -14.53
C ARG A 338 -4.51 15.81 -13.26
N GLU A 339 -4.17 14.57 -12.87
CA GLU A 339 -4.73 13.98 -11.66
C GLU A 339 -4.34 14.76 -10.41
N LEU A 340 -3.07 15.14 -10.29
CA LEU A 340 -2.59 16.02 -9.23
C LEU A 340 -3.33 17.36 -9.23
N ALA A 341 -3.51 17.98 -10.41
CA ALA A 341 -4.23 19.25 -10.52
C ALA A 341 -5.68 19.16 -10.03
N VAL A 342 -6.40 18.09 -10.42
CA VAL A 342 -7.78 17.86 -9.98
C VAL A 342 -7.81 17.60 -8.48
N MET A 343 -7.00 16.66 -7.98
CA MET A 343 -6.91 16.34 -6.55
C MET A 343 -6.63 17.58 -5.71
N THR A 344 -5.67 18.41 -6.14
CA THR A 344 -5.30 19.67 -5.47
C THR A 344 -6.46 20.68 -5.49
N ALA A 345 -7.15 20.82 -6.62
CA ALA A 345 -8.24 21.77 -6.78
C ALA A 345 -9.52 21.38 -6.02
N THR A 346 -9.68 20.10 -5.69
CA THR A 346 -10.86 19.55 -5.02
C THR A 346 -10.57 19.01 -3.62
N GLU A 347 -9.43 19.35 -3.04
CA GLU A 347 -9.03 18.89 -1.70
C GLU A 347 -10.03 19.37 -0.64
N GLU A 348 -10.41 20.64 -0.70
CA GLU A 348 -11.43 21.18 0.20
C GLU A 348 -12.83 20.71 -0.21
N PRO A 349 -13.66 20.21 0.73
CA PRO A 349 -15.05 19.84 0.44
C PRO A 349 -15.92 21.00 -0.07
N GLU A 350 -15.54 22.23 0.29
CA GLU A 350 -16.19 23.46 -0.13
C GLU A 350 -15.30 24.23 -1.10
N ALA A 351 -15.90 24.80 -2.15
CA ALA A 351 -15.14 25.56 -3.13
C ALA A 351 -14.55 26.83 -2.50
N ILE A 352 -13.22 26.92 -2.46
CA ILE A 352 -12.52 28.13 -2.05
C ILE A 352 -12.88 29.28 -3.01
N PRO A 353 -13.42 30.42 -2.54
CA PRO A 353 -13.86 31.52 -3.40
C PRO A 353 -12.80 31.99 -4.41
N GLU A 354 -11.54 32.03 -3.98
CA GLU A 354 -10.38 32.43 -4.78
C GLU A 354 -10.08 31.44 -5.92
N LEU A 355 -10.46 30.17 -5.77
CA LEU A 355 -10.27 29.14 -6.81
C LEU A 355 -11.44 29.03 -7.78
N LEU A 356 -12.63 29.58 -7.47
CA LEU A 356 -13.81 29.50 -8.34
C LEU A 356 -13.56 29.88 -9.81
N PRO A 357 -12.80 30.95 -10.14
CA PRO A 357 -12.48 31.25 -11.54
C PRO A 357 -11.69 30.13 -12.22
N LEU A 358 -10.74 29.52 -11.52
CA LEU A 358 -9.95 28.40 -12.02
C LEU A 358 -10.80 27.13 -12.14
N LEU A 359 -11.64 26.82 -11.15
CA LEU A 359 -12.53 25.66 -11.22
C LEU A 359 -13.48 25.77 -12.42
N ARG A 360 -14.01 26.96 -12.71
CA ARG A 360 -14.81 27.20 -13.93
C ARG A 360 -13.98 26.99 -15.21
N GLU A 361 -12.75 27.49 -15.24
CA GLU A 361 -11.80 27.24 -16.34
C GLU A 361 -11.58 25.72 -16.56
N MET A 362 -11.29 24.98 -15.49
CA MET A 362 -11.06 23.52 -15.55
C MET A 362 -12.33 22.74 -15.93
N SER A 363 -13.52 23.17 -15.50
CA SER A 363 -14.80 22.55 -15.88
C SER A 363 -15.12 22.64 -17.38
N MET A 364 -14.44 23.56 -18.07
CA MET A 364 -14.52 23.81 -19.50
C MET A 364 -13.28 23.29 -20.26
N SER A 365 -12.41 22.53 -19.59
CA SER A 365 -11.22 21.93 -20.20
C SER A 365 -11.60 21.04 -21.40
N SER A 366 -10.74 21.02 -22.42
CA SER A 366 -10.85 20.04 -23.52
C SER A 366 -10.53 18.62 -23.07
N ASP A 367 -9.86 18.48 -21.93
CA ASP A 367 -9.68 17.19 -21.27
C ASP A 367 -10.97 16.79 -20.55
N LEU A 368 -11.64 15.76 -21.07
CA LEU A 368 -12.94 15.31 -20.57
C LEU A 368 -12.88 14.79 -19.13
N ALA A 369 -11.77 14.15 -18.73
CA ALA A 369 -11.61 13.62 -17.38
C ALA A 369 -11.52 14.77 -16.37
N VAL A 370 -10.69 15.78 -16.66
CA VAL A 370 -10.60 17.01 -15.85
C VAL A 370 -11.94 17.73 -15.80
N ALA A 371 -12.55 17.97 -16.96
CA ALA A 371 -13.80 18.72 -17.06
C ALA A 371 -14.95 18.01 -16.33
N SER A 372 -15.05 16.69 -16.43
CA SER A 372 -16.08 15.90 -15.74
C SER A 372 -15.90 15.95 -14.23
N ALA A 373 -14.69 15.68 -13.73
CA ALA A 373 -14.42 15.68 -12.29
C ALA A 373 -14.71 17.04 -11.64
N ILE A 374 -14.33 18.14 -12.32
CA ILE A 374 -14.57 19.49 -11.78
C ILE A 374 -16.05 19.90 -11.90
N ARG A 375 -16.77 19.50 -12.96
CA ARG A 375 -18.22 19.73 -13.03
C ARG A 375 -18.97 19.00 -11.94
N GLU A 376 -18.58 17.77 -11.64
CA GLU A 376 -19.15 17.00 -10.53
C GLU A 376 -18.90 17.71 -9.19
N TYR A 377 -17.66 18.12 -8.92
CA TYR A 377 -17.29 18.89 -7.73
C TYR A 377 -18.11 20.19 -7.60
N LEU A 378 -18.32 20.92 -8.69
CA LEU A 378 -19.11 22.17 -8.71
C LEU A 378 -20.63 21.97 -8.65
N SER A 379 -21.16 20.75 -8.79
CA SER A 379 -22.61 20.50 -8.96
C SER A 379 -23.44 20.52 -7.66
N GLU A 380 -22.84 20.86 -6.52
CA GLU A 380 -23.48 21.11 -5.20
C GLU A 380 -24.33 19.98 -4.58
N GLU A 381 -24.66 18.86 -5.26
CA GLU A 381 -25.40 17.73 -4.64
C GLU A 381 -24.50 16.69 -3.95
N PHE A 382 -23.18 16.75 -4.10
CA PHE A 382 -22.26 15.77 -3.51
C PHE A 382 -20.98 16.43 -2.97
N HIS A 383 -21.04 16.98 -1.77
CA HIS A 383 -19.91 17.52 -0.99
C HIS A 383 -18.74 16.52 -0.71
N HIS A 384 -18.68 15.37 -1.39
CA HIS A 384 -17.69 14.30 -1.16
C HIS A 384 -17.20 13.56 -2.43
N ALA A 385 -17.45 14.07 -3.66
CA ALA A 385 -17.33 13.26 -4.88
C ALA A 385 -15.97 13.32 -5.63
N GLY A 386 -15.13 14.35 -5.41
CA GLY A 386 -13.96 14.65 -6.25
C GLY A 386 -12.87 13.55 -6.37
N LEU A 387 -12.90 12.51 -5.52
CA LEU A 387 -11.89 11.45 -5.51
C LEU A 387 -12.29 10.17 -6.28
N ARG A 388 -13.53 10.04 -6.79
CA ARG A 388 -14.01 8.77 -7.36
C ARG A 388 -13.52 8.46 -8.78
N HIS A 389 -13.14 9.48 -9.55
CA HIS A 389 -12.65 9.31 -10.94
C HIS A 389 -11.12 9.18 -11.06
N LEU A 390 -10.38 9.42 -9.96
CA LEU A 390 -8.92 9.25 -9.77
C LEU A 390 -8.35 7.86 -10.11
N HIS A 391 -9.18 6.83 -10.01
CA HIS A 391 -8.74 5.43 -9.98
C HIS A 391 -9.24 4.60 -11.16
N GLU A 392 -9.86 5.19 -12.16
CA GLU A 392 -10.18 4.49 -13.40
C GLU A 392 -8.94 4.46 -14.31
N PRO A 393 -8.37 3.29 -14.63
CA PRO A 393 -7.37 3.22 -15.68
C PRO A 393 -8.06 3.52 -17.01
N ASP A 394 -7.50 4.48 -17.76
CA ASP A 394 -7.85 4.79 -19.16
C ASP A 394 -7.84 3.48 -19.97
N THR A 395 -9.01 2.89 -20.14
CA THR A 395 -9.27 1.85 -21.14
C THR A 395 -10.04 2.54 -22.24
N ASP A 396 -9.31 3.09 -23.22
CA ASP A 396 -9.63 3.11 -24.65
C ASP A 396 -9.04 4.37 -25.32
N SER A 397 -7.88 4.21 -25.94
CA SER A 397 -7.51 4.97 -27.14
C SER A 397 -7.47 3.97 -28.30
N PRO A 398 -8.33 4.09 -29.32
CA PRO A 398 -8.18 3.29 -30.53
C PRO A 398 -7.07 3.88 -31.41
N ASP A 399 -6.19 3.02 -31.90
CA ASP A 399 -5.37 3.26 -33.11
C ASP A 399 -6.27 3.40 -34.36
#